data_AF-X1HBQ0-F1
#
_entry.id   AF-X1HBQ0-F1
#
_cell.length_a   1.000
_cell.length_b   1.000
_cell.length_c   1.000
_cell.angle_alpha   90.00
_cell.angle_beta   90.00
_cell.angle_gamma   90.00
#
_symmetry.space_group_name_H-M   'P 1'
#
loop_
_entity.id
_entity.type
_entity.pdbx_description
1 polymer ?
#
loop_
_entity_poly.entity_id
_entity_poly.type
_entity_poly.pdbx_seq_one_letter_code
_entity_poly.pdbx_strand_id
1 'polypeptide(L)'
;AMAGEAFYLKMPKVVNVFLTGKLPDFVSAKDVILEVLRRIGVKGAVNKVLEYTGPGIKTLSVPERGTITNMGTETGATTSIFPSDEITKDFLIAQERGTQWVLLEPDEDAVYDETIEINLSELVPLVATPHSPGNVKTVKEIEGLKVDQVCIGSCTNSTLRDLKISANILKGKTVNEHSVLTVSPGSRQVVDHMINSGEMAYLIEAGARILENACGPCIGMGLAPKTDAVTLRTFNRNFLGRSGTKSAQAYLVSPETAAVSAIHGKITDP
;
A
#
# COMPACT_ATOMS: atom_id res chain seq x y z
N ALA A 1 21.38 -13.04 15.49
CA ALA A 1 21.69 -12.39 14.20
C ALA A 1 22.93 -11.50 14.27
N MET A 2 22.87 -10.25 14.74
CA MET A 2 24.06 -9.35 14.74
C MET A 2 25.24 -9.85 15.58
N ALA A 3 24.98 -10.64 16.63
CA ALA A 3 26.02 -11.26 17.46
C ALA A 3 26.58 -12.58 16.89
N GLY A 4 26.23 -12.97 15.66
CA GLY A 4 26.61 -14.26 15.06
C GLY A 4 25.76 -15.46 15.52
N GLU A 5 24.94 -15.28 16.54
CA GLU A 5 24.09 -16.33 17.08
C GLU A 5 22.86 -16.65 16.20
N ALA A 6 22.46 -17.93 16.22
CA ALA A 6 21.28 -18.43 15.54
C ALA A 6 20.00 -17.70 15.98
N PHE A 7 19.11 -17.43 15.03
CA PHE A 7 17.79 -16.86 15.30
C PHE A 7 16.74 -17.97 15.18
N TYR A 8 16.08 -18.28 16.30
CA TYR A 8 15.07 -19.32 16.36
C TYR A 8 13.69 -18.72 16.11
N LEU A 9 12.92 -19.37 15.24
CA LEU A 9 11.55 -19.01 14.93
C LEU A 9 10.65 -20.23 15.18
N LYS A 10 9.50 -20.02 15.81
CA LYS A 10 8.47 -21.05 15.90
C LYS A 10 7.96 -21.33 14.49
N MET A 11 7.91 -22.62 14.09
CA MET A 11 7.41 -23.00 12.77
C MET A 11 6.00 -22.41 12.56
N PRO A 12 5.82 -21.49 11.60
CA PRO A 12 4.53 -20.92 11.32
C PRO A 12 3.69 -21.91 10.50
N LYS A 13 2.37 -21.77 10.61
CA LYS A 13 1.46 -22.34 9.62
C LYS A 13 1.57 -21.58 8.29
N VAL A 14 1.19 -22.20 7.18
CA VAL A 14 1.20 -21.54 5.86
C VAL A 14 -0.22 -21.40 5.34
N VAL A 15 -0.64 -20.16 5.10
CA VAL A 15 -1.91 -19.83 4.46
C VAL A 15 -1.64 -19.48 3.01
N ASN A 16 -2.25 -20.23 2.10
CA ASN A 16 -2.25 -19.88 0.69
C ASN A 16 -3.27 -18.79 0.41
N VAL A 17 -2.82 -17.62 -0.05
CA VAL A 17 -3.69 -16.59 -0.62
C VAL A 17 -3.66 -16.75 -2.14
N PHE A 18 -4.62 -17.51 -2.66
CA PHE A 18 -4.71 -17.87 -4.07
C PHE A 18 -5.40 -16.77 -4.86
N LEU A 19 -4.65 -16.08 -5.71
CA LEU A 19 -5.12 -14.93 -6.51
C LEU A 19 -5.47 -15.37 -7.94
N THR A 20 -6.66 -14.99 -8.40
CA THR A 20 -7.13 -15.21 -9.78
C THR A 20 -7.54 -13.90 -10.43
N GLY A 21 -7.74 -13.90 -11.76
CA GLY A 21 -8.14 -12.71 -12.49
C GLY A 21 -7.05 -11.63 -12.55
N LYS A 22 -7.47 -10.39 -12.80
CA LYS A 22 -6.62 -9.19 -12.89
C LYS A 22 -7.35 -8.01 -12.25
N LEU A 23 -6.61 -7.14 -11.56
CA LEU A 23 -7.14 -5.89 -11.00
C LEU A 23 -7.77 -5.01 -12.10
N PRO A 24 -9.01 -4.50 -11.89
CA PRO A 24 -9.61 -3.47 -12.74
C PRO A 24 -8.83 -2.15 -12.70
N ASP A 25 -9.16 -1.25 -13.61
CA ASP A 25 -8.63 0.12 -13.58
C ASP A 25 -8.96 0.80 -12.24
N PHE A 26 -8.02 1.60 -11.75
CA PHE A 26 -8.09 2.33 -10.48
C PHE A 26 -8.19 1.48 -9.19
N VAL A 27 -8.20 0.14 -9.32
CA VAL A 27 -8.01 -0.79 -8.21
C VAL A 27 -6.55 -1.20 -8.15
N SER A 28 -5.97 -1.22 -6.95
CA SER A 28 -4.54 -1.34 -6.74
C SER A 28 -4.19 -2.53 -5.83
N ALA A 29 -2.89 -2.82 -5.73
CA ALA A 29 -2.38 -3.80 -4.79
C ALA A 29 -2.71 -3.48 -3.32
N LYS A 30 -2.98 -2.21 -3.00
CA LYS A 30 -3.47 -1.80 -1.67
C LYS A 30 -4.84 -2.42 -1.38
N ASP A 31 -5.72 -2.46 -2.37
CA ASP A 31 -7.06 -3.01 -2.23
C ASP A 31 -7.03 -4.53 -2.04
N VAL A 32 -6.05 -5.22 -2.63
CA VAL A 32 -5.83 -6.67 -2.40
C VAL A 32 -5.54 -6.97 -0.92
N ILE A 33 -4.59 -6.25 -0.31
CA ILE A 33 -4.23 -6.50 1.10
C ILE A 33 -5.29 -5.96 2.08
N LEU A 34 -6.04 -4.93 1.70
CA LEU A 34 -7.23 -4.52 2.44
C LEU A 34 -8.33 -5.59 2.37
N GLU A 35 -8.51 -6.28 1.25
CA GLU A 35 -9.45 -7.40 1.16
C GLU A 35 -9.02 -8.58 2.05
N VAL A 36 -7.72 -8.91 2.07
CA VAL A 36 -7.19 -9.92 3.00
C VAL A 36 -7.47 -9.50 4.45
N LEU A 37 -7.15 -8.25 4.82
CA LEU A 37 -7.45 -7.70 6.15
C LEU A 37 -8.95 -7.72 6.49
N ARG A 38 -9.82 -7.47 5.51
CA ARG A 38 -11.29 -7.54 5.68
C ARG A 38 -11.74 -8.95 6.05
N ARG A 39 -11.13 -9.98 5.46
CA ARG A 39 -11.50 -11.38 5.67
C ARG A 39 -10.97 -11.97 6.97
N ILE A 40 -9.72 -11.67 7.33
CA ILE A 40 -9.05 -12.33 8.45
C ILE A 40 -8.77 -11.42 9.65
N GLY A 41 -8.93 -10.10 9.49
CA GLY A 41 -8.70 -9.11 10.53
C GLY A 41 -7.23 -8.99 10.96
N VAL A 42 -6.98 -8.15 11.97
CA VAL A 42 -5.62 -7.79 12.41
C VAL A 42 -4.88 -8.87 13.21
N LYS A 43 -5.54 -10.00 13.50
CA LYS A 43 -4.96 -11.15 14.21
C LYS A 43 -5.18 -12.47 13.47
N GLY A 44 -5.67 -12.42 12.22
CA GLY A 44 -6.03 -13.62 11.45
C GLY A 44 -4.86 -14.50 11.06
N ALA A 45 -3.64 -13.93 11.00
CA ALA A 45 -2.43 -14.62 10.57
C ALA A 45 -1.36 -14.73 11.67
N VAL A 46 -1.72 -14.59 12.95
CA VAL A 46 -0.74 -14.75 14.06
C VAL A 46 -0.08 -16.14 14.00
N ASN A 47 1.25 -16.17 14.00
CA ASN A 47 2.06 -17.38 13.82
C ASN A 47 1.79 -18.12 12.50
N LYS A 48 1.44 -17.37 11.44
CA LYS A 48 1.27 -17.87 10.08
C LYS A 48 2.12 -17.07 9.08
N VAL A 49 2.47 -17.70 7.97
CA VAL A 49 2.99 -17.06 6.76
C VAL A 49 1.86 -16.97 5.75
N LEU A 50 1.72 -15.81 5.10
CA LEU A 50 0.83 -15.65 3.96
C LEU A 50 1.65 -15.85 2.69
N GLU A 51 1.44 -16.97 2.00
CA GLU A 51 2.07 -17.24 0.70
C GLU A 51 1.06 -16.93 -0.40
N TYR A 52 1.43 -16.06 -1.34
CA TYR A 52 0.55 -15.64 -2.42
C TYR A 52 0.85 -16.44 -3.68
N THR A 53 -0.16 -17.15 -4.19
CA THR A 53 -0.05 -18.03 -5.37
C THR A 53 -1.20 -17.78 -6.35
N GLY A 54 -1.27 -18.60 -7.41
CA GLY A 54 -2.34 -18.54 -8.41
C GLY A 54 -2.03 -17.65 -9.61
N PRO A 55 -2.82 -17.75 -10.70
CA PRO A 55 -2.52 -17.09 -11.97
C PRO A 55 -2.52 -15.55 -11.87
N GLY A 56 -3.26 -14.97 -10.92
CA GLY A 56 -3.36 -13.53 -10.73
C GLY A 56 -2.06 -12.87 -10.30
N ILE A 57 -1.12 -13.60 -9.69
CA ILE A 57 0.17 -13.03 -9.26
C ILE A 57 1.01 -12.52 -10.44
N LYS A 58 0.82 -13.11 -11.63
CA LYS A 58 1.52 -12.73 -12.86
C LYS A 58 1.10 -11.35 -13.37
N THR A 59 -0.02 -10.80 -12.88
CA THR A 59 -0.48 -9.46 -13.25
C THR A 59 0.01 -8.37 -12.30
N LEU A 60 0.76 -8.73 -11.25
CA LEU A 60 1.23 -7.81 -10.21
C LEU A 60 2.73 -7.61 -10.33
N SER A 61 3.17 -6.35 -10.46
CA SER A 61 4.58 -5.98 -10.45
C SER A 61 5.24 -6.23 -9.08
N VAL A 62 6.57 -6.30 -9.03
CA VAL A 62 7.29 -6.43 -7.73
C VAL A 62 6.96 -5.31 -6.74
N PRO A 63 6.87 -4.02 -7.14
CA PRO A 63 6.41 -2.96 -6.23
C PRO A 63 5.01 -3.21 -5.65
N GLU A 64 4.07 -3.69 -6.46
CA GLU A 64 2.71 -4.04 -6.03
C GLU A 64 2.69 -5.24 -5.07
N ARG A 65 3.48 -6.28 -5.36
CA ARG A 65 3.71 -7.39 -4.41
C ARG A 65 4.34 -6.90 -3.10
N GLY A 66 5.20 -5.90 -3.18
CA GLY A 66 5.78 -5.20 -2.03
C GLY A 66 4.72 -4.52 -1.17
N THR A 67 3.74 -3.82 -1.78
CA THR A 67 2.59 -3.25 -1.06
C THR A 67 1.82 -4.32 -0.29
N ILE A 68 1.53 -5.45 -0.94
CA ILE A 68 0.75 -6.55 -0.34
C ILE A 68 1.50 -7.19 0.82
N THR A 69 2.77 -7.55 0.60
CA THR A 69 3.59 -8.20 1.63
C THR A 69 3.93 -7.27 2.78
N ASN A 70 4.11 -5.97 2.54
CA ASN A 70 4.34 -4.95 3.57
C ASN A 70 3.20 -4.90 4.61
N MET A 71 1.96 -4.93 4.14
CA MET A 71 0.79 -4.89 5.01
C MET A 71 0.38 -6.27 5.54
N GLY A 72 1.05 -7.34 5.13
CA GLY A 72 0.88 -8.68 5.71
C GLY A 72 1.08 -8.67 7.23
N THR A 73 2.03 -7.89 7.76
CA THR A 73 2.23 -7.72 9.21
C THR A 73 0.98 -7.21 9.94
N GLU A 74 0.13 -6.42 9.28
CA GLU A 74 -1.08 -5.87 9.93
C GLU A 74 -2.15 -6.94 10.19
N THR A 75 -2.04 -8.11 9.55
CA THR A 75 -2.87 -9.29 9.84
C THR A 75 -2.33 -10.13 11.02
N GLY A 76 -1.15 -9.76 11.54
CA GLY A 76 -0.39 -10.52 12.53
C GLY A 76 0.55 -11.57 11.94
N ALA A 77 0.69 -11.63 10.60
CA ALA A 77 1.55 -12.59 9.92
C ALA A 77 3.01 -12.48 10.36
N THR A 78 3.67 -13.63 10.48
CA THR A 78 5.12 -13.72 10.69
C THR A 78 5.86 -13.09 9.51
N THR A 79 5.43 -13.41 8.30
CA THR A 79 5.85 -12.76 7.06
C THR A 79 4.82 -13.02 5.95
N SER A 80 5.04 -12.41 4.81
CA SER A 80 4.26 -12.60 3.59
C SER A 80 5.21 -12.73 2.41
N ILE A 81 4.92 -13.63 1.47
CA ILE A 81 5.83 -13.95 0.38
C ILE A 81 5.09 -14.19 -0.94
N PHE A 82 5.71 -13.73 -2.02
CA PHE A 82 5.39 -14.13 -3.40
C PHE A 82 6.55 -14.95 -3.94
N PRO A 83 6.31 -15.84 -4.92
CA PRO A 83 7.39 -16.56 -5.60
C PRO A 83 8.34 -15.60 -6.32
N SER A 84 9.58 -16.05 -6.50
CA SER A 84 10.59 -15.40 -7.33
C SER A 84 10.48 -15.88 -8.78
N ASP A 85 9.48 -15.36 -9.49
CA ASP A 85 9.13 -15.70 -10.87
C ASP A 85 9.80 -14.77 -11.92
N GLU A 86 9.33 -14.82 -13.18
CA GLU A 86 9.83 -13.97 -14.26
C GLU A 86 9.61 -12.48 -14.02
N ILE A 87 8.53 -12.09 -13.32
CA ILE A 87 8.30 -10.69 -12.95
C ILE A 87 9.38 -10.22 -11.96
N THR A 88 9.79 -11.10 -11.05
CA THR A 88 10.91 -10.84 -10.13
C THR A 88 12.24 -10.75 -10.87
N LYS A 89 12.44 -11.60 -11.88
CA LYS A 89 13.61 -11.54 -12.78
C LYS A 89 13.69 -10.21 -13.51
N ASP A 90 12.61 -9.77 -14.13
CA ASP A 90 12.55 -8.52 -14.90
C ASP A 90 12.83 -7.31 -14.00
N PHE A 91 12.27 -7.31 -12.78
CA PHE A 91 12.59 -6.29 -11.79
C PHE A 91 14.08 -6.30 -11.41
N LEU A 92 14.68 -7.46 -11.16
CA LEU A 92 16.11 -7.54 -10.84
C LEU A 92 16.99 -7.11 -12.01
N ILE A 93 16.63 -7.42 -13.25
CA ILE A 93 17.32 -6.90 -14.45
C ILE A 93 17.25 -5.38 -14.49
N ALA A 94 16.07 -4.79 -14.25
CA ALA A 94 15.90 -3.33 -14.20
C ALA A 94 16.67 -2.67 -13.04
N GLN A 95 17.02 -3.43 -12.01
CA GLN A 95 17.88 -3.01 -10.90
C GLN A 95 19.36 -3.37 -11.11
N GLU A 96 19.77 -3.75 -12.33
CA GLU A 96 21.15 -4.15 -12.68
C GLU A 96 21.66 -5.37 -11.88
N ARG A 97 20.73 -6.24 -11.47
CA ARG A 97 20.95 -7.40 -10.60
C ARG A 97 20.40 -8.71 -11.19
N GLY A 98 20.14 -8.76 -12.50
CA GLY A 98 19.55 -9.92 -13.16
C GLY A 98 20.35 -11.23 -12.97
N THR A 99 21.67 -11.14 -12.79
CA THR A 99 22.54 -12.31 -12.52
C THR A 99 22.34 -12.92 -11.13
N GLN A 100 21.66 -12.22 -10.21
CA GLN A 100 21.34 -12.69 -8.86
C GLN A 100 19.97 -13.36 -8.77
N TRP A 101 19.18 -13.37 -9.86
CA TRP A 101 17.86 -13.97 -9.86
C TRP A 101 17.95 -15.50 -9.78
N VAL A 102 17.08 -16.07 -8.95
CA VAL A 102 16.85 -17.50 -8.81
C VAL A 102 15.35 -17.74 -8.83
N LEU A 103 14.90 -18.73 -9.60
CA LEU A 103 13.51 -19.18 -9.57
C LEU A 103 13.23 -19.83 -8.21
N LEU A 104 12.24 -19.32 -7.49
CA LEU A 104 11.78 -19.88 -6.22
C LEU A 104 10.25 -19.93 -6.25
N GLU A 105 9.71 -21.14 -6.27
CA GLU A 105 8.27 -21.42 -6.36
C GLU A 105 7.92 -22.51 -5.34
N PRO A 106 6.66 -22.56 -4.87
CA PRO A 106 6.20 -23.68 -4.07
C PRO A 106 6.25 -24.98 -4.90
N ASP A 107 6.55 -26.11 -4.24
CA ASP A 107 6.50 -27.43 -4.86
C ASP A 107 5.06 -27.77 -5.29
N GLU A 108 4.91 -28.61 -6.33
CA GLU A 108 3.59 -28.99 -6.86
C GLU A 108 2.71 -29.72 -5.82
N ASP A 109 3.32 -30.41 -4.87
CA ASP A 109 2.68 -31.13 -3.78
C ASP A 109 2.71 -30.38 -2.43
N ALA A 110 3.03 -29.08 -2.44
CA ALA A 110 3.02 -28.24 -1.25
C ALA A 110 1.65 -28.27 -0.55
N VAL A 111 1.66 -28.57 0.74
CA VAL A 111 0.45 -28.62 1.57
C VAL A 111 0.31 -27.33 2.37
N TYR A 112 -0.86 -26.72 2.28
CA TYR A 112 -1.22 -25.51 3.01
C TYR A 112 -2.14 -25.82 4.19
N ASP A 113 -1.95 -25.12 5.30
CA ASP A 113 -2.82 -25.24 6.48
C ASP A 113 -4.22 -24.66 6.19
N GLU A 114 -4.27 -23.58 5.42
CA GLU A 114 -5.49 -22.82 5.09
C GLU A 114 -5.38 -22.23 3.67
N THR A 115 -6.52 -21.92 3.05
CA THR A 115 -6.56 -21.27 1.73
C THR A 115 -7.58 -20.14 1.71
N ILE A 116 -7.21 -19.01 1.12
CA ILE A 116 -8.06 -17.84 0.89
C ILE A 116 -8.01 -17.54 -0.61
N GLU A 117 -9.14 -17.66 -1.29
CA GLU A 117 -9.24 -17.38 -2.72
C GLU A 117 -9.75 -15.97 -2.98
N ILE A 118 -9.03 -15.17 -3.77
CA ILE A 118 -9.43 -13.80 -4.14
C ILE A 118 -9.43 -13.70 -5.66
N ASN A 119 -10.60 -13.38 -6.23
CA ASN A 119 -10.72 -12.94 -7.62
C ASN A 119 -10.40 -11.45 -7.70
N LEU A 120 -9.23 -11.11 -8.25
CA LEU A 120 -8.78 -9.74 -8.40
C LEU A 120 -9.72 -8.89 -9.25
N SER A 121 -10.44 -9.49 -10.20
CA SER A 121 -11.35 -8.79 -11.11
C SER A 121 -12.67 -8.35 -10.46
N GLU A 122 -12.98 -8.85 -9.27
CA GLU A 122 -14.16 -8.47 -8.49
C GLU A 122 -13.84 -7.42 -7.41
N LEU A 123 -12.56 -7.08 -7.24
CA LEU A 123 -12.16 -6.06 -6.28
C LEU A 123 -12.59 -4.66 -6.75
N VAL A 124 -12.94 -3.85 -5.77
CA VAL A 124 -13.29 -2.43 -5.92
C VAL A 124 -12.38 -1.62 -4.99
N PRO A 125 -12.29 -0.28 -5.14
CA PRO A 125 -11.52 0.54 -4.22
C PRO A 125 -11.98 0.36 -2.76
N LEU A 126 -11.04 0.05 -1.87
CA LEU A 126 -11.27 -0.21 -0.46
C LEU A 126 -10.64 0.86 0.42
N VAL A 127 -11.15 0.94 1.64
CA VAL A 127 -10.70 1.88 2.67
C VAL A 127 -10.71 1.23 4.05
N ALA A 128 -9.57 1.28 4.74
CA ALA A 128 -9.54 0.95 6.17
C ALA A 128 -9.95 2.18 6.98
N THR A 129 -11.09 2.09 7.65
CA THR A 129 -11.64 3.11 8.53
C THR A 129 -10.95 3.12 9.90
N PRO A 130 -10.91 4.25 10.62
CA PRO A 130 -10.35 4.31 11.96
C PRO A 130 -11.06 3.35 12.93
N HIS A 131 -10.42 2.87 14.00
CA HIS A 131 -9.00 2.99 14.36
C HIS A 131 -8.27 1.64 14.20
N SER A 132 -8.55 0.93 13.10
CA SER A 132 -7.96 -0.39 12.84
C SER A 132 -7.77 -0.63 11.34
N PRO A 133 -6.60 -1.13 10.90
CA PRO A 133 -6.40 -1.53 9.50
C PRO A 133 -7.36 -2.63 9.05
N GLY A 134 -7.93 -3.41 9.98
CA GLY A 134 -8.93 -4.44 9.69
C GLY A 134 -10.37 -3.91 9.55
N ASN A 135 -10.65 -2.64 9.85
CA ASN A 135 -11.99 -2.07 9.70
C ASN A 135 -12.22 -1.60 8.25
N VAL A 136 -12.28 -2.56 7.33
CA VAL A 136 -12.31 -2.29 5.89
C VAL A 136 -13.74 -2.17 5.37
N LYS A 137 -13.98 -1.12 4.57
CA LYS A 137 -15.20 -0.88 3.80
C LYS A 137 -14.84 -0.60 2.34
N THR A 138 -15.82 -0.58 1.46
CA THR A 138 -15.66 -0.01 0.12
C THR A 138 -15.58 1.52 0.20
N VAL A 139 -14.86 2.15 -0.72
CA VAL A 139 -14.78 3.63 -0.79
C VAL A 139 -16.18 4.22 -0.96
N LYS A 140 -17.00 3.62 -1.82
CA LYS A 140 -18.40 4.00 -2.09
C LYS A 140 -19.29 4.10 -0.85
N GLU A 141 -19.08 3.24 0.16
CA GLU A 141 -19.87 3.28 1.41
C GLU A 141 -19.65 4.54 2.25
N ILE A 142 -18.51 5.20 2.10
CA ILE A 142 -18.14 6.39 2.89
C ILE A 142 -17.83 7.61 2.01
N GLU A 143 -18.24 7.55 0.74
CA GLU A 143 -18.07 8.62 -0.22
C GLU A 143 -18.72 9.91 0.27
N GLY A 144 -18.06 11.04 0.01
CA GLY A 144 -18.52 12.37 0.40
C GLY A 144 -18.07 12.83 1.79
N LEU A 145 -17.44 11.97 2.59
CA LEU A 145 -16.84 12.39 3.86
C LEU A 145 -15.74 13.43 3.60
N LYS A 146 -15.85 14.62 4.20
CA LYS A 146 -14.88 15.71 4.05
C LYS A 146 -13.50 15.30 4.55
N VAL A 147 -12.45 15.78 3.86
CA VAL A 147 -11.06 15.44 4.14
C VAL A 147 -10.26 16.71 4.42
N ASP A 148 -9.56 16.74 5.55
CA ASP A 148 -8.69 17.87 5.93
C ASP A 148 -7.24 17.67 5.46
N GLN A 149 -6.80 16.41 5.32
CA GLN A 149 -5.42 16.07 5.00
C GLN A 149 -5.33 14.81 4.16
N VAL A 150 -4.51 14.85 3.10
CA VAL A 150 -4.16 13.70 2.29
C VAL A 150 -2.64 13.51 2.31
N CYS A 151 -2.18 12.32 2.67
CA CYS A 151 -0.77 11.96 2.65
C CYS A 151 -0.54 10.78 1.72
N ILE A 152 0.12 11.03 0.58
CA ILE A 152 0.53 10.02 -0.38
C ILE A 152 2.01 9.73 -0.14
N GLY A 153 2.40 8.47 -0.13
CA GLY A 153 3.80 8.08 0.05
C GLY A 153 4.16 7.66 1.48
N SER A 154 4.52 6.38 1.64
CA SER A 154 5.20 5.79 2.79
C SER A 154 5.82 4.47 2.34
N CYS A 155 6.35 3.64 3.25
CA CYS A 155 6.92 2.34 2.88
C CYS A 155 5.95 1.43 2.10
N THR A 156 4.64 1.64 2.23
CA THR A 156 3.61 0.83 1.57
C THR A 156 3.31 1.24 0.11
N ASN A 157 3.23 2.55 -0.16
CA ASN A 157 2.80 3.08 -1.47
C ASN A 157 3.56 4.38 -1.80
N SER A 158 4.87 4.28 -2.03
CA SER A 158 5.74 5.41 -2.42
C SER A 158 6.66 5.08 -3.61
N THR A 159 6.30 4.03 -4.34
CA THR A 159 7.04 3.53 -5.49
C THR A 159 6.87 4.48 -6.68
N LEU A 160 7.67 4.30 -7.74
CA LEU A 160 7.54 5.12 -8.94
C LEU A 160 6.12 5.02 -9.55
N ARG A 161 5.51 3.83 -9.54
CA ARG A 161 4.12 3.61 -10.00
C ARG A 161 3.13 4.45 -9.19
N ASP A 162 3.21 4.38 -7.87
CA ASP A 162 2.29 5.09 -6.97
C ASP A 162 2.33 6.60 -7.18
N LEU A 163 3.54 7.17 -7.30
CA LEU A 163 3.70 8.60 -7.49
C LEU A 163 3.33 9.05 -8.90
N LYS A 164 3.65 8.27 -9.94
CA LYS A 164 3.25 8.60 -11.32
C LYS A 164 1.74 8.58 -11.48
N ILE A 165 1.05 7.60 -10.91
CA ILE A 165 -0.42 7.55 -10.94
C ILE A 165 -1.01 8.78 -10.24
N SER A 166 -0.52 9.08 -9.03
CA SER A 166 -0.97 10.27 -8.29
C SER A 166 -0.71 11.57 -9.07
N ALA A 167 0.47 11.70 -9.68
CA ALA A 167 0.84 12.87 -10.47
C ALA A 167 -0.02 13.03 -11.73
N ASN A 168 -0.35 11.94 -12.42
CA ASN A 168 -1.19 11.99 -13.61
C ASN A 168 -2.66 12.30 -13.27
N ILE A 169 -3.18 11.81 -12.13
CA ILE A 169 -4.50 12.19 -11.63
C ILE A 169 -4.56 13.70 -11.30
N LEU A 170 -3.48 14.22 -10.71
CA LEU A 170 -3.37 15.63 -10.32
C LEU A 170 -3.00 16.59 -11.47
N LYS A 171 -2.64 16.07 -12.65
CA LYS A 171 -2.16 16.87 -13.78
C LYS A 171 -3.21 17.89 -14.24
N GLY A 172 -2.84 19.17 -14.19
CA GLY A 172 -3.72 20.28 -14.57
C GLY A 172 -4.91 20.49 -13.62
N LYS A 173 -4.84 19.93 -12.41
CA LYS A 173 -5.81 20.11 -11.34
C LYS A 173 -5.17 20.85 -10.17
N THR A 174 -5.98 21.32 -9.25
CA THR A 174 -5.54 21.94 -8.00
C THR A 174 -6.22 21.23 -6.84
N VAL A 175 -5.47 20.93 -5.78
CA VAL A 175 -6.03 20.33 -4.57
C VAL A 175 -7.05 21.27 -3.93
N ASN A 176 -8.02 20.69 -3.24
CA ASN A 176 -9.05 21.45 -2.55
C ASN A 176 -8.43 22.42 -1.53
N GLU A 177 -8.88 23.67 -1.52
CA GLU A 177 -8.32 24.74 -0.68
C GLU A 177 -8.44 24.48 0.84
N HIS A 178 -9.32 23.56 1.24
CA HIS A 178 -9.51 23.17 2.64
C HIS A 178 -8.75 21.88 3.02
N SER A 179 -8.04 21.26 2.07
CA SER A 179 -7.28 20.04 2.28
C SER A 179 -5.78 20.28 2.08
N VAL A 180 -4.96 19.72 2.95
CA VAL A 180 -3.50 19.70 2.76
C VAL A 180 -3.09 18.40 2.07
N LEU A 181 -2.46 18.49 0.91
CA LEU A 181 -1.83 17.35 0.24
C LEU A 181 -0.32 17.33 0.50
N THR A 182 0.19 16.18 0.94
CA THR A 182 1.64 15.91 1.00
C THR A 182 2.01 14.65 0.25
N VAL A 183 3.18 14.67 -0.39
CA VAL A 183 3.73 13.53 -1.13
C VAL A 183 5.13 13.19 -0.60
N SER A 184 5.34 11.95 -0.17
CA SER A 184 6.63 11.43 0.33
C SER A 184 7.20 10.35 -0.60
N PRO A 185 8.20 10.67 -1.45
CA PRO A 185 8.79 9.68 -2.34
C PRO A 185 9.58 8.60 -1.60
N GLY A 186 9.52 7.34 -2.08
CA GLY A 186 10.08 6.19 -1.35
C GLY A 186 11.60 6.12 -1.35
N SER A 187 12.25 6.73 -2.34
CA SER A 187 13.70 6.74 -2.46
C SER A 187 14.19 7.90 -3.33
N ARG A 188 15.49 8.21 -3.23
CA ARG A 188 16.15 9.19 -4.11
C ARG A 188 16.00 8.81 -5.59
N GLN A 189 16.04 7.52 -5.92
CA GLN A 189 15.87 7.03 -7.29
C GLN A 189 14.47 7.35 -7.85
N VAL A 190 13.43 7.23 -7.02
CA VAL A 190 12.07 7.62 -7.41
C VAL A 190 11.98 9.13 -7.64
N VAL A 191 12.59 9.94 -6.77
CA VAL A 191 12.64 11.41 -6.94
C VAL A 191 13.29 11.79 -8.27
N ASP A 192 14.47 11.24 -8.54
CA ASP A 192 15.21 11.49 -9.78
C ASP A 192 14.38 11.12 -11.02
N HIS A 193 13.74 9.95 -11.02
CA HIS A 193 12.85 9.56 -12.11
C HIS A 193 11.68 10.54 -12.31
N MET A 194 11.00 10.95 -11.23
CA MET A 194 9.86 11.88 -11.30
C MET A 194 10.28 13.27 -11.82
N ILE A 195 11.51 13.71 -11.51
CA ILE A 195 12.06 14.96 -12.03
C ILE A 195 12.35 14.83 -13.53
N ASN A 196 13.07 13.77 -13.92
CA ASN A 196 13.51 13.57 -15.31
C ASN A 196 12.36 13.32 -16.28
N SER A 197 11.27 12.74 -15.81
CA SER A 197 10.04 12.56 -16.59
C SER A 197 9.12 13.79 -16.63
N GLY A 198 9.40 14.81 -15.81
CA GLY A 198 8.58 16.01 -15.66
C GLY A 198 7.30 15.83 -14.82
N GLU A 199 7.01 14.63 -14.34
CA GLU A 199 5.77 14.35 -13.58
C GLU A 199 5.82 14.91 -12.15
N MET A 200 7.00 15.21 -11.62
CA MET A 200 7.15 15.95 -10.36
C MET A 200 6.47 17.33 -10.43
N ALA A 201 6.52 17.99 -11.59
CA ALA A 201 5.90 19.29 -11.78
C ALA A 201 4.38 19.22 -11.57
N TYR A 202 3.72 18.15 -12.02
CA TYR A 202 2.26 17.99 -11.85
C TYR A 202 1.85 17.98 -10.39
N LEU A 203 2.66 17.37 -9.52
CA LEU A 203 2.41 17.35 -8.08
C LEU A 203 2.55 18.75 -7.46
N ILE A 204 3.62 19.47 -7.82
CA ILE A 204 3.91 20.80 -7.30
C ILE A 204 2.85 21.81 -7.78
N GLU A 205 2.53 21.80 -9.08
CA GLU A 205 1.52 22.67 -9.68
C GLU A 205 0.12 22.43 -9.10
N ALA A 206 -0.19 21.19 -8.73
CA ALA A 206 -1.44 20.87 -8.04
C ALA A 206 -1.51 21.40 -6.60
N GLY A 207 -0.40 21.89 -6.04
CA GLY A 207 -0.33 22.40 -4.66
C GLY A 207 0.13 21.36 -3.64
N ALA A 208 0.70 20.22 -4.07
CA ALA A 208 1.25 19.23 -3.15
C ALA A 208 2.53 19.72 -2.48
N ARG A 209 2.67 19.46 -1.17
CA ARG A 209 3.94 19.63 -0.47
C ARG A 209 4.77 18.35 -0.60
N ILE A 210 5.90 18.45 -1.27
CA ILE A 210 6.84 17.33 -1.39
C ILE A 210 7.66 17.24 -0.10
N LEU A 211 7.64 16.08 0.55
CA LEU A 211 8.37 15.81 1.78
C LEU A 211 9.66 15.03 1.48
N GLU A 212 10.56 15.00 2.46
CA GLU A 212 11.80 14.22 2.37
C GLU A 212 11.51 12.71 2.24
N ASN A 213 12.49 11.97 1.72
CA ASN A 213 12.46 10.51 1.64
C ASN A 213 12.57 9.87 3.04
N ALA A 214 11.50 9.95 3.83
CA ALA A 214 11.44 9.50 5.21
C ALA A 214 10.04 8.95 5.56
N CYS A 215 9.93 8.26 6.69
CA CYS A 215 8.63 7.77 7.19
C CYS A 215 7.65 8.92 7.51
N GLY A 216 8.17 10.07 7.96
CA GLY A 216 7.43 11.32 8.18
C GLY A 216 6.05 11.14 8.82
N PRO A 217 4.95 11.53 8.13
CA PRO A 217 3.61 11.52 8.70
C PRO A 217 3.11 10.14 9.15
N CYS A 218 3.70 9.04 8.65
CA CYS A 218 3.31 7.67 8.98
C CYS A 218 3.39 7.35 10.48
N ILE A 219 4.33 8.00 11.18
CA ILE A 219 4.48 7.91 12.64
C ILE A 219 4.21 9.25 13.34
N GLY A 220 3.51 10.16 12.68
CA GLY A 220 3.17 11.48 13.22
C GLY A 220 4.30 12.51 13.24
N MET A 221 5.41 12.29 12.53
CA MET A 221 6.51 13.24 12.45
C MET A 221 6.31 14.23 11.30
N GLY A 222 6.55 15.52 11.56
CA GLY A 222 6.56 16.60 10.54
C GLY A 222 5.20 17.07 10.04
N LEU A 223 4.15 16.23 10.10
CA LEU A 223 2.82 16.58 9.60
C LEU A 223 1.70 15.89 10.40
N ALA A 224 1.63 16.18 11.70
CA ALA A 224 0.49 15.77 12.51
C ALA A 224 -0.78 16.50 12.04
N PRO A 225 -1.93 15.80 11.92
CA PRO A 225 -3.18 16.43 11.54
C PRO A 225 -3.72 17.32 12.68
N LYS A 226 -4.56 18.30 12.37
CA LYS A 226 -5.26 19.10 13.40
C LYS A 226 -6.20 18.22 14.25
N THR A 227 -6.66 18.76 15.37
CA THR A 227 -7.70 18.14 16.21
C THR A 227 -8.93 17.79 15.37
N ASP A 228 -9.43 16.57 15.54
CA ASP A 228 -10.64 16.00 14.91
C ASP A 228 -10.59 15.92 13.37
N ALA A 229 -9.40 16.06 12.78
CA ALA A 229 -9.23 16.00 11.34
C ALA A 229 -9.52 14.61 10.77
N VAL A 230 -10.14 14.58 9.58
CA VAL A 230 -10.16 13.40 8.72
C VAL A 230 -8.90 13.42 7.84
N THR A 231 -8.09 12.37 7.93
CA THR A 231 -6.86 12.22 7.15
C THR A 231 -6.85 10.96 6.32
N LEU A 232 -6.66 11.08 5.01
CA LEU A 232 -6.46 9.97 4.08
C LEU A 232 -4.98 9.70 3.90
N ARG A 233 -4.57 8.44 3.99
CA ARG A 233 -3.16 8.07 4.01
C ARG A 233 -2.92 6.81 3.20
N THR A 234 -1.94 6.82 2.30
CA THR A 234 -1.54 5.62 1.55
C THR A 234 -0.57 4.75 2.37
N PHE A 235 -0.81 4.64 3.68
CA PHE A 235 0.09 4.02 4.67
C PHE A 235 -0.50 2.68 5.15
N ASN A 236 0.16 2.01 6.08
CA ASN A 236 -0.27 0.71 6.61
C ASN A 236 -1.03 0.76 7.94
N ARG A 237 -0.90 1.83 8.75
CA ARG A 237 -1.44 1.87 10.12
C ARG A 237 -2.30 3.10 10.40
N ASN A 238 -3.46 2.88 11.01
CA ASN A 238 -4.39 3.92 11.48
C ASN A 238 -4.87 3.73 12.92
N PHE A 239 -4.08 3.05 13.76
CA PHE A 239 -4.36 2.92 15.19
C PHE A 239 -4.53 4.30 15.86
N LEU A 240 -5.30 4.35 16.95
CA LEU A 240 -5.58 5.57 17.69
C LEU A 240 -4.28 6.32 18.07
N GLY A 241 -4.18 7.60 17.72
CA GLY A 241 -3.01 8.44 18.00
C GLY A 241 -1.77 8.15 17.15
N ARG A 242 -1.82 7.22 16.19
CA ARG A 242 -0.67 6.87 15.33
C ARG A 242 -0.12 8.06 14.54
N SER A 243 -0.99 8.99 14.16
CA SER A 243 -0.67 10.18 13.36
C SER A 243 -0.17 11.37 14.17
N GLY A 244 0.07 11.22 15.48
CA GLY A 244 0.50 12.27 16.40
C GLY A 244 -0.66 12.89 17.19
N THR A 245 -1.76 13.23 16.51
CA THR A 245 -2.96 13.80 17.16
C THR A 245 -3.97 12.71 17.51
N LYS A 246 -4.31 12.58 18.79
CA LYS A 246 -5.15 11.47 19.28
C LYS A 246 -6.56 11.43 18.68
N SER A 247 -7.21 12.57 18.48
CA SER A 247 -8.60 12.61 17.99
C SER A 247 -8.72 12.52 16.47
N ALA A 248 -7.60 12.56 15.75
CA ALA A 248 -7.61 12.48 14.29
C ALA A 248 -8.10 11.11 13.79
N GLN A 249 -8.88 11.15 12.73
CA GLN A 249 -9.51 10.00 12.10
C GLN A 249 -8.73 9.64 10.83
N ALA A 250 -7.84 8.64 10.96
CA ALA A 250 -6.98 8.20 9.85
C ALA A 250 -7.62 7.06 9.03
N TYR A 251 -7.79 7.30 7.73
CA TYR A 251 -8.29 6.35 6.74
C TYR A 251 -7.14 5.89 5.86
N LEU A 252 -7.03 4.57 5.64
CA LEU A 252 -6.01 4.00 4.76
C LEU A 252 -6.63 3.67 3.41
N VAL A 253 -6.03 4.19 2.34
CA VAL A 253 -6.54 4.07 0.96
C VAL A 253 -5.40 3.83 -0.03
N SER A 254 -5.74 3.49 -1.26
CA SER A 254 -4.81 3.47 -2.39
C SER A 254 -4.36 4.88 -2.81
N PRO A 255 -3.23 5.02 -3.53
CA PRO A 255 -2.83 6.29 -4.15
C PRO A 255 -3.88 6.91 -5.06
N GLU A 256 -4.60 6.09 -5.81
CA GLU A 256 -5.68 6.48 -6.72
C GLU A 256 -6.79 7.22 -5.97
N THR A 257 -7.37 6.55 -4.96
CA THR A 257 -8.41 7.12 -4.10
C THR A 257 -7.92 8.36 -3.36
N ALA A 258 -6.67 8.35 -2.86
CA ALA A 258 -6.09 9.50 -2.19
C ALA A 258 -5.96 10.72 -3.11
N ALA A 259 -5.45 10.53 -4.33
CA ALA A 259 -5.22 11.61 -5.29
C ALA A 259 -6.54 12.24 -5.75
N VAL A 260 -7.54 11.43 -6.10
CA VAL A 260 -8.87 11.95 -6.50
C VAL A 260 -9.56 12.66 -5.33
N SER A 261 -9.43 12.12 -4.12
CA SER A 261 -10.01 12.73 -2.91
C SER A 261 -9.35 14.06 -2.55
N ALA A 262 -8.05 14.23 -2.85
CA ALA A 262 -7.33 15.48 -2.63
C ALA A 262 -7.86 16.61 -3.54
N ILE A 263 -8.28 16.29 -4.77
CA ILE A 263 -8.89 17.25 -5.69
C ILE A 263 -10.28 17.65 -5.18
N HIS A 264 -11.08 16.67 -4.74
CA HIS A 264 -12.47 16.91 -4.35
C HIS A 264 -12.66 17.40 -2.91
N GLY A 265 -11.64 17.29 -2.05
CA GLY A 265 -11.70 17.67 -0.63
C GLY A 265 -12.58 16.74 0.21
N LYS A 266 -12.92 15.58 -0.33
CA LYS A 266 -13.79 14.56 0.27
C LYS A 266 -13.42 13.18 -0.26
N ILE A 267 -13.69 12.13 0.50
CA ILE A 267 -13.51 10.75 0.04
C ILE A 267 -14.33 10.55 -1.23
N THR A 268 -13.66 10.10 -2.30
CA THR A 268 -14.23 9.97 -3.64
C THR A 268 -13.72 8.68 -4.27
N ASP A 269 -14.61 7.95 -4.93
CA ASP A 269 -14.27 6.75 -5.71
C ASP A 269 -13.50 7.18 -6.99
N PRO A 270 -12.28 6.66 -7.25
CA PRO A 270 -11.41 7.10 -8.34
C PRO A 270 -11.89 6.81 -9.77
#